data_AF-A0A9X1B7B6-F1
#
_entry.id   AF-A0A9X1B7B6-F1
#
_cell.length_a   1.000
_cell.length_b   1.000
_cell.length_c   1.000
_cell.angle_alpha   90.00
_cell.angle_beta   90.00
_cell.angle_gamma   90.00
#
_symmetry.space_group_name_H-M   'P 1'
#
loop_
_entity.id
_entity.type
_entity.pdbx_description
1 polymer ?
#
loop_
_entity_poly.entity_id
_entity_poly.type
_entity_poly.pdbx_seq_one_letter_code
_entity_poly.pdbx_strand_id
1 'polypeptide(L)'
;MPKSIEVEIDAAGRLRPLTPLPRLPLRGLLVLSDDDTSTPSAGASTAANALKLLASPRYDKRPLSQPEEVSRRIAALRSDWDSKD
;
A
#
# COMPACT_ATOMS: atom_id res chain seq x y z
N MET A 1 -5.29 22.33 -22.26
CA MET A 1 -4.78 21.05 -21.71
C MET A 1 -4.74 21.18 -20.20
N PRO A 2 -5.24 20.19 -19.43
CA PRO A 2 -5.15 20.24 -17.96
C PRO A 2 -3.67 20.21 -17.56
N LYS A 3 -3.27 21.13 -16.66
CA LYS A 3 -1.92 21.12 -16.07
C LYS A 3 -1.91 20.09 -14.96
N SER A 4 -1.17 19.00 -15.12
CA SER A 4 -0.89 18.07 -14.03
C SER A 4 0.11 18.71 -13.06
N ILE A 5 -0.02 18.37 -11.78
CA ILE A 5 0.93 18.75 -10.74
C ILE A 5 1.37 17.47 -10.02
N GLU A 6 2.64 17.39 -9.69
CA GLU A 6 3.16 16.29 -8.89
C GLU A 6 3.04 16.64 -7.40
N VAL A 7 2.55 15.67 -6.64
CA VAL A 7 2.30 15.77 -5.20
C VAL A 7 2.89 14.55 -4.53
N GLU A 8 3.67 14.77 -3.48
CA GLU A 8 4.13 13.73 -2.57
C GLU A 8 3.04 13.46 -1.52
N ILE A 9 2.88 12.18 -1.13
CA ILE A 9 2.03 11.79 -0.02
C ILE A 9 2.93 11.43 1.16
N ASP A 10 2.89 12.23 2.23
CA ASP A 10 3.72 11.96 3.40
C ASP A 10 3.23 10.74 4.20
N ALA A 11 4.05 10.28 5.17
CA ALA A 11 3.74 9.11 6.00
C ALA A 11 2.44 9.26 6.83
N ALA A 12 1.93 10.48 6.99
CA ALA A 12 0.67 10.77 7.66
C ALA A 12 -0.52 10.91 6.67
N GLY A 13 -0.29 10.67 5.37
CA GLY A 13 -1.29 10.77 4.32
C GLY A 13 -1.60 12.20 3.88
N ARG A 14 -0.74 13.18 4.20
CA ARG A 14 -0.92 14.56 3.76
C ARG A 14 -0.28 14.76 2.40
N LEU A 15 -1.01 15.44 1.51
CA LEU A 15 -0.52 15.81 0.19
C LEU A 15 0.39 17.03 0.30
N ARG A 16 1.61 16.91 -0.23
CA ARG A 16 2.59 18.00 -0.34
C ARG A 16 2.90 18.22 -1.82
N PRO A 17 2.55 19.37 -2.39
CA PRO A 17 2.89 19.65 -3.77
C PRO A 17 4.42 19.85 -3.89
N LEU A 18 5.03 19.18 -4.86
CA LEU A 18 6.46 19.30 -5.14
C LEU A 18 6.79 20.69 -5.72
N THR A 19 5.84 21.26 -6.46
CA THR A 19 5.90 22.64 -6.96
C THR A 19 4.97 23.54 -6.15
N PRO A 20 5.41 24.74 -5.72
CA PRO A 20 4.54 25.67 -5.02
C PRO A 20 3.25 25.99 -5.80
N LEU A 21 2.10 25.76 -5.16
CA LEU A 21 0.80 26.08 -5.74
C LEU A 21 0.41 27.53 -5.47
N PRO A 22 -0.30 28.20 -6.40
CA PRO A 22 -0.89 29.51 -6.13
C PRO A 22 -1.89 29.41 -4.98
N ARG A 23 -1.96 30.47 -4.14
CA ARG A 23 -2.84 30.57 -2.96
C ARG A 23 -4.30 30.81 -3.34
N LEU A 24 -4.90 29.88 -4.06
CA LEU A 24 -6.30 29.91 -4.47
C LEU A 24 -6.97 28.59 -4.07
N PRO A 25 -8.31 28.59 -3.85
CA PRO A 25 -9.03 27.35 -3.64
C PRO A 25 -8.94 26.49 -4.91
N LEU A 26 -8.21 25.38 -4.83
CA LEU A 26 -8.02 24.44 -5.91
C LEU A 26 -8.83 23.17 -5.65
N ARG A 27 -9.50 22.67 -6.69
CA ARG A 27 -10.09 21.34 -6.72
C ARG A 27 -9.37 20.55 -7.82
N GLY A 28 -8.89 19.37 -7.48
CA GLY A 28 -8.18 18.49 -8.40
C GLY A 28 -8.60 17.05 -8.21
N LEU A 29 -8.45 16.24 -9.25
CA LEU A 29 -8.58 14.78 -9.17
C LEU A 29 -7.19 14.21 -8.97
N LEU A 30 -7.05 13.32 -7.98
CA LEU A 30 -5.84 12.54 -7.81
C LEU A 30 -5.91 11.36 -8.79
N VAL A 31 -4.90 11.25 -9.65
CA VAL A 31 -4.73 10.12 -10.56
C VAL A 31 -3.44 9.43 -10.13
N LEU A 32 -3.53 8.17 -9.72
CA LEU A 32 -2.35 7.32 -9.59
C LEU A 32 -2.02 6.80 -10.98
N SER A 33 -0.81 7.06 -11.45
CA SER A 33 -0.31 6.50 -12.69
C SER A 33 0.14 5.06 -12.44
N ASP A 34 -0.29 4.12 -13.29
CA ASP A 34 0.12 2.70 -13.20
C ASP A 34 1.63 2.48 -13.47
N ASP A 35 2.36 3.53 -13.87
CA ASP A 35 3.81 3.51 -14.11
C ASP A 35 4.64 3.40 -12.83
N ASP A 36 4.03 3.47 -11.65
CA ASP A 36 4.68 3.14 -10.36
C ASP A 36 4.88 1.62 -10.23
N THR A 37 5.61 1.04 -11.18
CA THR A 37 6.50 -0.08 -10.92
C THR A 37 7.70 0.43 -10.13
N SER A 38 7.44 1.02 -8.97
CA SER A 38 8.38 0.87 -7.86
C SER A 38 8.39 -0.63 -7.57
N THR A 39 9.24 -1.35 -8.30
CA THR A 39 9.75 -2.62 -7.82
C THR A 39 10.12 -2.35 -6.38
N PRO A 40 9.48 -3.00 -5.39
CA PRO A 40 9.85 -2.79 -4.01
C PRO A 40 11.34 -3.05 -3.98
N SER A 41 12.13 -2.00 -3.72
CA SER A 41 13.57 -2.15 -3.61
C SER A 41 13.77 -3.31 -2.67
N ALA A 42 14.43 -4.35 -3.17
CA ALA A 42 14.65 -5.61 -2.47
C ALA A 42 15.63 -5.42 -1.30
N GLY A 43 15.50 -4.33 -0.54
CA GLY A 43 15.97 -4.21 0.82
C GLY A 43 15.17 -5.17 1.67
N ALA A 44 15.54 -6.45 1.59
CA ALA A 44 15.17 -7.56 2.46
C ALA A 44 14.05 -7.21 3.46
N SER A 45 12.80 -7.15 2.99
CA SER A 45 11.64 -7.11 3.88
C SER A 45 11.52 -8.51 4.48
N THR A 46 12.34 -8.76 5.51
CA THR A 46 12.25 -9.99 6.29
C THR A 46 10.83 -10.10 6.84
N ALA A 47 10.35 -11.34 7.02
CA ALA A 47 9.06 -11.58 7.67
C ALA A 47 8.95 -10.81 9.01
N ALA A 48 10.07 -10.65 9.72
CA ALA A 48 10.17 -9.83 10.92
C ALA A 48 9.82 -8.34 10.70
N ASN A 49 10.27 -7.72 9.61
CA ASN A 49 9.93 -6.33 9.28
C ASN A 49 8.44 -6.18 8.90
N ALA A 50 7.88 -7.16 8.18
CA ALA A 50 6.45 -7.20 7.89
C ALA A 50 5.61 -7.33 9.17
N LEU A 51 6.03 -8.20 10.11
CA LEU A 51 5.38 -8.35 11.41
C LEU A 51 5.47 -7.07 12.26
N LYS A 52 6.60 -6.35 12.23
CA LYS A 52 6.75 -5.04 12.90
C LYS A 52 5.79 -3.99 12.33
N LEU A 53 5.60 -3.97 11.01
CA LEU A 53 4.63 -3.06 10.37
C LEU A 53 3.20 -3.40 10.79
N LEU A 54 2.85 -4.69 10.88
CA LEU A 54 1.54 -5.13 11.36
C LEU A 54 1.31 -4.81 12.83
N ALA A 55 2.36 -4.72 13.63
CA ALA A 55 2.31 -4.27 15.02
C ALA A 55 2.29 -2.74 15.19
N SER A 56 2.29 -1.98 14.09
CA SER A 56 2.22 -0.51 14.17
C SER A 56 0.80 -0.03 14.52
N PRO A 57 0.66 1.15 15.18
CA PRO A 57 -0.65 1.69 15.58
C PRO A 57 -1.63 1.89 14.43
N ARG A 58 -1.13 1.94 13.18
CA ARG A 58 -1.94 2.01 11.96
C ARG A 58 -2.86 0.79 11.80
N TYR A 59 -2.47 -0.36 12.32
CA TYR A 59 -3.19 -1.62 12.16
C TYR A 59 -3.92 -2.09 13.42
N ASP A 60 -3.88 -1.35 14.52
CA ASP A 60 -4.60 -1.68 15.76
C ASP A 60 -6.11 -1.83 15.57
N LYS A 61 -6.69 -1.07 14.63
CA LYS A 61 -8.13 -1.11 14.33
C LYS A 61 -8.47 -2.00 13.13
N ARG A 62 -7.53 -2.81 12.65
CA ARG A 62 -7.78 -3.68 11.50
C ARG A 62 -8.82 -4.74 11.89
N PRO A 63 -9.86 -4.98 11.08
CA PRO A 63 -10.78 -6.08 11.32
C PRO A 63 -10.02 -7.40 11.33
N LEU A 64 -10.23 -8.20 12.37
CA LEU A 64 -9.68 -9.55 12.47
C LEU A 64 -10.33 -10.42 11.39
N SER A 65 -9.50 -11.16 10.65
CA SER A 65 -9.99 -12.18 9.72
C SER A 65 -10.67 -13.31 10.49
N GLN A 66 -11.71 -13.91 9.90
CA GLN A 66 -12.37 -15.05 10.51
C GLN A 66 -11.45 -16.28 10.47
N PRO A 67 -11.32 -17.05 11.56
CA PRO A 67 -10.40 -18.19 11.63
C PRO A 67 -10.64 -19.22 10.51
N GLU A 68 -11.91 -19.50 10.20
CA GLU A 68 -12.28 -20.46 9.16
C GLU A 68 -11.85 -20.04 7.75
N GLU A 69 -11.94 -18.74 7.45
CA GLU A 69 -11.49 -18.20 6.17
C GLU A 69 -9.97 -18.34 6.04
N VAL A 70 -9.23 -18.03 7.10
CA VAL A 70 -7.77 -18.17 7.14
C VAL A 70 -7.36 -19.63 6.94
N SER A 71 -7.99 -20.56 7.65
CA SER A 71 -7.72 -22.00 7.49
C SER A 71 -7.99 -22.48 6.06
N ARG A 72 -9.10 -22.07 5.46
CA ARG A 72 -9.45 -22.41 4.08
C ARG A 72 -8.42 -21.86 3.09
N ARG A 73 -7.98 -20.61 3.29
CA ARG A 73 -6.98 -19.95 2.44
C ARG A 73 -5.63 -20.66 2.52
N ILE A 74 -5.19 -21.05 3.72
CA ILE A 74 -3.95 -21.80 3.92
C ILE A 74 -4.03 -23.16 3.23
N ALA A 75 -5.15 -23.88 3.36
CA ALA A 75 -5.33 -25.17 2.70
C ALA A 75 -5.27 -25.06 1.17
N ALA A 76 -5.92 -24.05 0.60
CA ALA A 76 -5.87 -23.79 -0.85
C ALA A 76 -4.44 -23.49 -1.33
N LEU A 77 -3.72 -22.60 -0.63
CA LEU A 77 -2.33 -22.26 -0.99
C LEU A 77 -1.39 -23.46 -0.92
N ARG A 78 -1.59 -24.36 0.05
CA ARG A 78 -0.82 -25.61 0.15
C ARG A 78 -1.11 -26.53 -1.02
N SER A 79 -2.39 -26.74 -1.33
CA SER A 79 -2.79 -27.56 -2.49
C SER A 79 -2.22 -27.03 -3.80
N ASP A 80 -2.20 -25.71 -3.99
CA ASP A 80 -1.65 -25.07 -5.19
C ASP A 80 -0.13 -25.29 -5.30
N TRP A 81 0.60 -25.33 -4.18
CA TRP A 81 2.01 -25.68 -4.16
C TRP A 81 2.26 -27.15 -4.44
N ASP A 82 1.50 -28.05 -3.82
CA ASP A 82 1.64 -29.50 -4.03
C ASP A 82 1.26 -29.92 -5.46
N SER A 83 0.41 -29.14 -6.15
CA SER A 83 -0.01 -29.39 -7.54
C SER A 83 0.97 -28.89 -8.61
N LYS A 84 2.04 -28.18 -8.21
CA LYS A 84 3.02 -27.58 -9.12
C LYS A 84 4.25 -28.46 -9.36
N ASP A 85 4.31 -29.63 -8.74
CA ASP A 85 5.27 -30.72 -8.99
C ASP A 85 4.66 -31.80 -9.89
#